data_AF-A0A091WH51-F1
#
_entry.id   AF-A0A091WH51-F1
#
_cell.length_a   1.000
_cell.length_b   1.000
_cell.length_c   1.000
_cell.angle_alpha   90.00
_cell.angle_beta   90.00
_cell.angle_gamma   90.00
#
_symmetry.space_group_name_H-M   'P 1'
#
loop_
_entity.id
_entity.type
_entity.pdbx_description
1 polymer ?
#
loop_
_entity_poly.entity_id
_entity_poly.type
_entity_poly.pdbx_seq_one_letter_code
_entity_poly.pdbx_strand_id
1 'polypeptide(L)'
;WVQGFSRKNFGFIDNQTVCYPCGNYILFLDIETKKTTALQCPAGQVGAFAASGSGQVLAFSDRKLNPIIYVYTFPGLSKLAELKGNAQLDYTLLEFSFTGPYLASYSSIPEFVLSVWNWQENILLCSESQPGVAVTSLSFNPMNWQQLCCVNESSVTIWRIERNNDEYHLKQNPVKLPDGQGSVSPHEDLFFPVSRNEDPYHGPDLPVSAIAGLV
;
A
#
# COMPACT_ATOMS: atom_id res chain seq x y z
N TRP A 1 -20.42 25.53 -5.40
CA TRP A 1 -18.97 25.74 -5.56
C TRP A 1 -18.27 24.83 -4.57
N VAL A 2 -17.42 23.90 -5.05
CA VAL A 2 -16.63 23.01 -4.20
C VAL A 2 -15.17 23.34 -4.52
N GLN A 3 -14.51 24.11 -3.65
CA GLN A 3 -13.10 24.44 -3.77
C GLN A 3 -12.41 24.17 -2.45
N GLY A 4 -11.41 23.29 -2.47
CA GLY A 4 -10.59 22.93 -1.32
C GLY A 4 -9.49 21.98 -1.78
N PHE A 5 -8.25 22.25 -1.35
CA PHE A 5 -7.09 21.42 -1.68
C PHE A 5 -6.67 20.65 -0.44
N SER A 6 -6.73 19.31 -0.51
CA SER A 6 -6.16 18.44 0.52
C SER A 6 -4.66 18.28 0.28
N ARG A 7 -3.82 18.58 1.29
CA ARG A 7 -2.36 18.60 1.16
C ARG A 7 -1.72 17.24 0.82
N LYS A 8 -2.46 16.12 0.86
CA LYS A 8 -1.84 14.78 0.84
C LYS A 8 -2.36 13.76 -0.17
N ASN A 9 -3.46 13.98 -0.90
CA ASN A 9 -4.11 12.88 -1.64
C ASN A 9 -4.51 13.24 -3.08
N PHE A 10 -3.60 13.73 -3.93
CA PHE A 10 -3.90 13.88 -5.37
C PHE A 10 -3.18 12.81 -6.18
N GLY A 11 -3.75 12.44 -7.32
CA GLY A 11 -3.17 11.47 -8.24
C GLY A 11 -3.47 11.84 -9.69
N PHE A 12 -2.63 11.37 -10.61
CA PHE A 12 -2.90 11.46 -12.05
C PHE A 12 -3.73 10.25 -12.46
N ILE A 13 -4.92 10.51 -13.03
CA ILE A 13 -5.80 9.45 -13.55
C ILE A 13 -5.52 9.16 -15.03
N ASP A 14 -4.89 10.11 -15.72
CA ASP A 14 -4.27 9.99 -17.03
C ASP A 14 -3.17 11.06 -17.17
N ASN A 15 -2.64 11.27 -18.38
CA ASN A 15 -1.54 12.22 -18.62
C ASN A 15 -1.93 13.69 -18.48
N GLN A 16 -3.22 14.03 -18.47
CA GLN A 16 -3.71 15.43 -18.54
C GLN A 16 -4.63 15.80 -17.36
N THR A 17 -5.13 14.82 -16.62
CA THR A 17 -6.15 14.98 -15.60
C THR A 17 -5.61 14.58 -14.22
N VAL A 18 -5.68 15.53 -13.29
CA VAL A 18 -5.38 15.30 -11.88
C VAL A 18 -6.69 15.12 -11.12
N CYS A 19 -6.74 14.14 -10.24
CA CYS A 19 -7.88 13.87 -9.38
C CYS A 19 -7.51 13.96 -7.91
N TYR A 20 -8.41 14.51 -7.09
CA TYR A 20 -8.19 14.70 -5.66
C TYR A 20 -9.51 14.79 -4.89
N PRO A 21 -9.56 14.32 -3.62
CA PRO A 21 -10.72 14.45 -2.77
C PRO A 21 -10.86 15.87 -2.22
N CYS A 22 -12.10 16.36 -2.19
CA CYS A 22 -12.51 17.63 -1.61
C CYS A 22 -13.86 17.47 -0.89
N GLY A 23 -13.81 17.24 0.43
CA GLY A 23 -15.00 16.99 1.23
C GLY A 23 -15.69 15.68 0.85
N ASN A 24 -16.93 15.75 0.40
CA ASN A 24 -17.71 14.61 -0.10
C ASN A 24 -17.65 14.44 -1.63
N TYR A 25 -16.73 15.14 -2.30
CA TYR A 25 -16.51 15.02 -3.75
C TYR A 25 -15.08 14.61 -4.06
N ILE A 26 -14.89 14.04 -5.23
CA ILE A 26 -13.59 13.89 -5.90
C ILE A 26 -13.64 14.80 -7.12
N LEU A 27 -12.69 15.72 -7.21
CA LEU A 27 -12.56 16.65 -8.31
C LEU A 27 -11.55 16.09 -9.31
N PHE A 28 -11.85 16.23 -10.59
CA PHE A 28 -10.98 15.90 -11.71
C PHE A 28 -10.70 17.18 -12.47
N LEU A 29 -9.47 17.64 -12.45
CA LEU A 29 -9.00 18.85 -13.11
C LEU A 29 -8.16 18.47 -14.32
N ASP A 30 -8.67 18.79 -15.51
CA ASP A 30 -7.89 18.78 -16.73
C ASP A 30 -6.92 19.98 -16.71
N ILE A 31 -5.63 19.68 -16.78
CA ILE A 31 -4.56 20.67 -16.66
C ILE A 31 -4.53 21.61 -17.87
N GLU A 32 -4.85 21.12 -19.06
CA GLU A 32 -4.79 21.88 -20.31
C GLU A 32 -6.03 22.76 -20.44
N THR A 33 -7.22 22.17 -20.35
CA THR A 33 -8.48 22.89 -20.56
C THR A 33 -8.97 23.66 -19.34
N LYS A 34 -8.38 23.41 -18.16
CA LYS A 34 -8.82 23.91 -16.85
C LYS A 34 -10.26 23.53 -16.49
N LYS A 35 -10.87 22.60 -17.23
CA LYS A 35 -12.20 22.08 -16.90
C LYS A 35 -12.11 21.18 -15.68
N THR A 36 -13.09 21.34 -14.80
CA THR A 36 -13.21 20.51 -13.61
C THR A 36 -14.51 19.71 -13.68
N THR A 37 -14.42 18.40 -13.51
CA THR A 37 -15.58 17.53 -13.27
C THR A 37 -15.54 17.02 -11.83
N ALA A 38 -16.67 16.58 -11.30
CA ALA A 38 -16.78 16.13 -9.93
C ALA A 38 -17.54 14.81 -9.85
N LEU A 39 -17.02 13.87 -9.06
CA LEU A 39 -17.72 12.67 -8.64
C LEU A 39 -18.13 12.84 -7.18
N GLN A 40 -19.41 12.65 -6.88
CA GLN A 40 -19.91 12.70 -5.50
C GLN A 40 -19.71 11.35 -4.82
N CYS A 41 -19.20 11.37 -3.59
CA CYS A 41 -19.15 10.19 -2.74
C CYS A 41 -20.59 9.75 -2.40
N PRO A 42 -20.94 8.45 -2.55
CA PRO A 42 -22.31 7.98 -2.29
C PRO A 42 -22.81 8.25 -0.87
N ALA A 43 -21.91 8.23 0.12
CA ALA A 43 -22.23 8.48 1.52
C ALA A 43 -21.08 9.19 2.24
N GLY A 44 -21.38 10.14 3.13
CA GLY A 44 -20.38 10.77 3.98
C GLY A 44 -19.31 11.59 3.23
N GLN A 45 -18.16 11.75 3.87
CA GLN A 45 -16.98 12.40 3.28
C GLN A 45 -16.08 11.35 2.63
N VAL A 46 -15.25 11.78 1.68
CA VAL A 46 -14.21 10.91 1.12
C VAL A 46 -13.14 10.65 2.18
N GLY A 47 -12.85 9.37 2.43
CA GLY A 47 -11.78 8.91 3.31
C GLY A 47 -10.44 8.79 2.57
N ALA A 48 -9.84 7.61 2.63
CA ALA A 48 -8.69 7.28 1.78
C ALA A 48 -9.03 7.31 0.29
N PHE A 49 -8.03 7.61 -0.52
CA PHE A 49 -8.14 7.84 -1.96
C PHE A 49 -6.89 7.32 -2.67
N ALA A 50 -7.07 6.70 -3.84
CA ALA A 50 -6.01 6.27 -4.75
C ALA A 50 -6.46 6.42 -6.21
N ALA A 51 -5.50 6.69 -7.09
CA ALA A 51 -5.72 6.75 -8.54
C ALA A 51 -4.71 5.86 -9.25
N SER A 52 -5.16 5.17 -10.30
CA SER A 52 -4.31 4.39 -11.19
C SER A 52 -4.41 4.95 -12.60
N GLY A 53 -3.32 5.58 -13.05
CA GLY A 53 -3.21 6.12 -14.40
C GLY A 53 -3.10 5.04 -15.48
N SER A 54 -2.53 3.87 -15.16
CA SER A 54 -2.40 2.76 -16.12
C SER A 54 -3.74 2.09 -16.41
N GLY A 55 -4.59 1.95 -15.39
CA GLY A 55 -5.93 1.37 -15.52
C GLY A 55 -7.04 2.39 -15.79
N GLN A 56 -6.75 3.70 -15.71
CA GLN A 56 -7.74 4.79 -15.71
C GLN A 56 -8.88 4.53 -14.72
N VAL A 57 -8.52 4.06 -13.52
CA VAL A 57 -9.46 3.77 -12.43
C VAL A 57 -9.05 4.51 -11.17
N LEU A 58 -10.04 4.85 -10.35
CA LEU A 58 -9.83 5.43 -9.03
C LEU A 58 -10.52 4.59 -7.97
N ALA A 59 -9.95 4.59 -6.77
CA ALA A 59 -10.52 3.98 -5.59
C ALA A 59 -10.63 5.01 -4.47
N PHE A 60 -11.73 4.99 -3.74
CA PHE A 60 -11.91 5.84 -2.57
C PHE A 60 -12.86 5.20 -1.57
N SER A 61 -12.67 5.52 -0.30
CA SER A 61 -13.58 5.08 0.77
C SER A 61 -14.56 6.18 1.16
N ASP A 62 -15.73 5.79 1.66
CA ASP A 62 -16.58 6.69 2.43
C ASP A 62 -16.15 6.73 3.92
N ARG A 63 -16.44 7.84 4.60
CA ARG A 63 -16.29 7.99 6.05
C ARG A 63 -17.65 7.88 6.72
N LYS A 64 -17.96 6.68 7.21
CA LYS A 64 -19.17 6.33 7.94
C LYS A 64 -18.91 5.07 8.75
N LEU A 65 -19.89 4.65 9.56
CA LEU A 65 -19.88 3.33 10.17
C LEU A 65 -19.89 2.24 9.08
N ASN A 66 -18.98 1.28 9.19
CA ASN A 66 -18.75 0.22 8.19
C ASN A 66 -18.48 0.81 6.79
N PRO A 67 -17.34 1.51 6.62
CA PRO A 67 -17.00 2.16 5.37
C PRO A 67 -16.84 1.16 4.22
N ILE A 68 -17.12 1.63 3.01
CA ILE A 68 -17.03 0.87 1.76
C ILE A 68 -15.99 1.54 0.87
N ILE A 69 -15.15 0.74 0.22
CA ILE A 69 -14.24 1.22 -0.82
C ILE A 69 -14.94 1.08 -2.16
N TYR A 70 -15.08 2.19 -2.87
CA TYR A 70 -15.64 2.24 -4.20
C TYR A 70 -14.55 2.34 -5.25
N VAL A 71 -14.69 1.56 -6.34
CA VAL A 71 -13.80 1.66 -7.51
C VAL A 71 -14.62 2.18 -8.69
N TYR A 72 -14.11 3.22 -9.35
CA TYR A 72 -14.77 3.89 -10.47
C TYR A 72 -13.86 3.94 -11.71
N THR A 73 -14.45 3.94 -12.89
CA THR A 73 -13.76 4.23 -14.15
C THR A 73 -13.57 5.73 -14.34
N PHE A 74 -12.55 6.08 -15.10
CA PHE A 74 -12.39 7.39 -15.70
C PHE A 74 -12.16 7.22 -17.22
N PRO A 75 -12.69 8.11 -18.09
CA PRO A 75 -13.48 9.31 -17.81
C PRO A 75 -14.98 9.05 -17.57
N GLY A 76 -15.44 7.80 -17.73
CA GLY A 76 -16.87 7.47 -17.68
C GLY A 76 -17.54 7.66 -16.32
N LEU A 77 -16.77 7.69 -15.22
CA LEU A 77 -17.28 7.78 -13.84
C LEU A 77 -18.34 6.71 -13.53
N SER A 78 -18.19 5.52 -14.12
CA SER A 78 -19.03 4.36 -13.82
C SER A 78 -18.43 3.56 -12.67
N LYS A 79 -19.27 3.14 -11.72
CA LYS A 79 -18.86 2.29 -10.60
C LYS A 79 -18.56 0.88 -11.10
N LEU A 80 -17.36 0.38 -10.80
CA LEU A 80 -16.91 -0.98 -11.12
C LEU A 80 -17.12 -1.94 -9.96
N ALA A 81 -16.77 -1.53 -8.74
CA ALA A 81 -16.79 -2.40 -7.58
C ALA A 81 -17.13 -1.65 -6.27
N GLU A 82 -17.65 -2.41 -5.31
CA GLU A 82 -17.85 -2.02 -3.90
C GLU A 82 -17.18 -3.06 -3.01
N LEU A 83 -15.99 -2.74 -2.51
CA LEU A 83 -15.23 -3.63 -1.63
C LEU A 83 -15.65 -3.36 -0.19
N LYS A 84 -16.19 -4.40 0.45
CA LYS A 84 -16.68 -4.36 1.84
C LYS A 84 -15.75 -5.17 2.71
N GLY A 85 -15.00 -4.48 3.57
CA GLY A 85 -14.12 -5.11 4.55
C GLY A 85 -14.65 -5.03 5.97
N ASN A 86 -13.76 -5.38 6.90
CA ASN A 86 -14.06 -5.41 8.32
C ASN A 86 -13.73 -4.09 9.04
N ALA A 87 -13.33 -3.05 8.31
CA ALA A 87 -13.10 -1.73 8.90
C ALA A 87 -14.40 -1.18 9.47
N GLN A 88 -14.34 -0.55 10.65
CA GLN A 88 -15.55 -0.01 11.30
C GLN A 88 -15.76 1.48 11.08
N LEU A 89 -14.68 2.26 10.95
CA LEU A 89 -14.78 3.74 10.98
C LEU A 89 -14.16 4.45 9.78
N ASP A 90 -12.94 4.09 9.38
CA ASP A 90 -12.26 4.76 8.27
C ASP A 90 -11.19 3.87 7.65
N TYR A 91 -10.86 4.16 6.39
CA TYR A 91 -9.63 3.71 5.74
C TYR A 91 -8.69 4.90 5.67
N THR A 92 -7.43 4.71 6.06
CA THR A 92 -6.42 5.78 6.05
C THR A 92 -5.63 5.80 4.75
N LEU A 93 -5.39 4.64 4.14
CA LEU A 93 -4.58 4.49 2.94
C LEU A 93 -5.26 3.54 1.94
N LEU A 94 -5.14 3.87 0.66
CA LEU A 94 -5.47 3.03 -0.47
C LEU A 94 -4.32 3.13 -1.48
N GLU A 95 -4.02 2.04 -2.15
CA GLU A 95 -3.01 2.04 -3.20
C GLU A 95 -3.25 0.90 -4.19
N PHE A 96 -3.14 1.22 -5.49
CA PHE A 96 -3.32 0.26 -6.57
C PHE A 96 -2.00 -0.39 -6.93
N SER A 97 -2.02 -1.69 -7.21
CA SER A 97 -0.88 -2.34 -7.83
C SER A 97 -0.59 -1.73 -9.20
N PHE A 98 0.69 -1.59 -9.52
CA PHE A 98 1.11 -1.11 -10.85
C PHE A 98 0.64 -2.05 -11.97
N THR A 99 0.64 -3.37 -11.71
CA THR A 99 0.16 -4.41 -12.61
C THR A 99 -0.95 -5.23 -11.98
N GLY A 100 -2.00 -5.52 -12.75
CA GLY A 100 -3.11 -6.37 -12.34
C GLY A 100 -4.21 -5.65 -11.55
N PRO A 101 -5.27 -6.39 -11.18
CA PRO A 101 -6.46 -5.84 -10.55
C PRO A 101 -6.36 -5.85 -9.03
N TYR A 102 -5.20 -5.49 -8.46
CA TYR A 102 -4.99 -5.52 -7.02
C TYR A 102 -5.07 -4.13 -6.40
N LEU A 103 -5.67 -4.08 -5.22
CA LEU A 103 -5.76 -2.89 -4.39
C LEU A 103 -5.33 -3.27 -2.98
N ALA A 104 -4.45 -2.48 -2.38
CA ALA A 104 -4.14 -2.56 -0.97
C ALA A 104 -4.90 -1.45 -0.23
N SER A 105 -5.40 -1.77 0.96
CA SER A 105 -6.06 -0.82 1.84
C SER A 105 -5.54 -0.96 3.26
N TYR A 106 -5.44 0.17 3.97
CA TYR A 106 -5.15 0.18 5.39
C TYR A 106 -6.29 0.83 6.17
N SER A 107 -6.82 0.11 7.15
CA SER A 107 -7.92 0.58 8.01
C SER A 107 -7.40 1.35 9.22
N SER A 108 -8.25 2.22 9.76
CA SER A 108 -7.97 3.02 10.96
C SER A 108 -8.30 2.27 12.25
N ILE A 109 -8.43 3.02 13.34
CA ILE A 109 -8.93 2.54 14.63
C ILE A 109 -10.36 1.99 14.46
N PRO A 110 -10.71 0.87 15.11
CA PRO A 110 -9.87 0.06 16.01
C PRO A 110 -9.07 -1.07 15.33
N GLU A 111 -9.21 -1.28 14.02
CA GLU A 111 -8.71 -2.50 13.37
C GLU A 111 -7.22 -2.49 13.04
N PHE A 112 -6.68 -1.38 12.52
CA PHE A 112 -5.31 -1.28 12.02
C PHE A 112 -4.91 -2.44 11.07
N VAL A 113 -5.83 -2.83 10.21
CA VAL A 113 -5.68 -3.98 9.30
C VAL A 113 -5.19 -3.52 7.94
N LEU A 114 -4.12 -4.14 7.47
CA LEU A 114 -3.71 -4.16 6.07
C LEU A 114 -4.55 -5.21 5.34
N SER A 115 -5.13 -4.87 4.19
CA SER A 115 -5.91 -5.80 3.37
C SER A 115 -5.51 -5.69 1.90
N VAL A 116 -5.50 -6.82 1.21
CA VAL A 116 -5.20 -6.92 -0.22
C VAL A 116 -6.41 -7.51 -0.93
N TRP A 117 -6.87 -6.82 -1.96
CA TRP A 117 -8.10 -7.12 -2.68
C TRP A 117 -7.79 -7.44 -4.14
N ASN A 118 -8.52 -8.38 -4.72
CA ASN A 118 -8.77 -8.37 -6.17
C ASN A 118 -10.05 -7.55 -6.40
N TRP A 119 -9.89 -6.30 -6.85
CA TRP A 119 -11.01 -5.39 -6.97
C TRP A 119 -11.91 -5.68 -8.17
N GLN A 120 -11.42 -6.38 -9.20
CA GLN A 120 -12.24 -6.80 -10.35
C GLN A 120 -13.16 -7.96 -9.98
N GLU A 121 -12.64 -8.92 -9.22
CA GLU A 121 -13.42 -10.08 -8.77
C GLU A 121 -14.24 -9.79 -7.50
N ASN A 122 -14.01 -8.63 -6.86
CA ASN A 122 -14.63 -8.23 -5.61
C ASN A 122 -14.34 -9.20 -4.45
N ILE A 123 -13.09 -9.66 -4.36
CA ILE A 123 -12.64 -10.65 -3.37
C ILE A 123 -11.54 -10.04 -2.50
N LEU A 124 -11.66 -10.22 -1.17
CA LEU A 124 -10.57 -10.02 -0.23
C LEU A 124 -9.62 -11.21 -0.31
N LEU A 125 -8.38 -10.98 -0.73
CA LEU A 125 -7.38 -12.05 -0.87
C LEU A 125 -6.81 -12.42 0.49
N CYS A 126 -6.29 -11.42 1.21
CA CYS A 126 -5.69 -11.62 2.53
C CYS A 126 -5.70 -10.32 3.33
N SER A 127 -5.57 -10.46 4.65
CA SER A 127 -5.52 -9.34 5.58
C SER A 127 -4.69 -9.66 6.80
N GLU A 128 -3.98 -8.67 7.33
CA GLU A 128 -3.17 -8.81 8.54
C GLU A 128 -3.46 -7.64 9.48
N SER A 129 -3.75 -7.96 10.76
CA SER A 129 -3.98 -6.94 11.78
C SER A 129 -2.66 -6.46 12.38
N GLN A 130 -2.50 -5.15 12.51
CA GLN A 130 -1.34 -4.53 13.14
C GLN A 130 -1.76 -3.55 14.26
N PRO A 131 -2.32 -4.03 15.39
CA PRO A 131 -2.81 -3.16 16.45
C PRO A 131 -1.74 -2.20 16.95
N GLY A 132 -2.06 -0.91 17.00
CA GLY A 132 -1.15 0.14 17.50
C GLY A 132 -0.09 0.60 16.49
N VAL A 133 -0.09 0.08 15.26
CA VAL A 133 0.81 0.56 14.20
C VAL A 133 0.10 1.63 13.38
N ALA A 134 0.67 2.84 13.32
CA ALA A 134 0.16 3.90 12.46
C ALA A 134 0.96 3.95 11.16
N VAL A 135 0.44 3.30 10.11
CA VAL A 135 1.06 3.34 8.77
C VAL A 135 0.79 4.71 8.13
N THR A 136 1.85 5.36 7.67
CA THR A 136 1.83 6.69 7.05
C THR A 136 1.92 6.63 5.53
N SER A 137 2.45 5.54 4.97
CA SER A 137 2.54 5.31 3.53
C SER A 137 2.45 3.82 3.18
N LEU A 138 1.87 3.53 2.02
CA LEU A 138 1.62 2.20 1.48
C LEU A 138 1.97 2.20 -0.01
N SER A 139 2.71 1.20 -0.48
CA SER A 139 3.08 1.07 -1.90
C SER A 139 3.32 -0.38 -2.29
N PHE A 140 2.81 -0.83 -3.43
CA PHE A 140 3.21 -2.07 -4.07
C PHE A 140 4.60 -1.94 -4.68
N ASN A 141 5.27 -3.08 -4.83
CA ASN A 141 6.41 -3.21 -5.74
C ASN A 141 5.87 -3.14 -7.19
N PRO A 142 6.31 -2.18 -8.01
CA PRO A 142 5.81 -2.02 -9.38
C PRO A 142 6.01 -3.25 -10.27
N MET A 143 7.04 -4.05 -9.99
CA MET A 143 7.41 -5.24 -10.77
C MET A 143 6.77 -6.52 -10.24
N ASN A 144 6.27 -6.53 -9.00
CA ASN A 144 5.71 -7.70 -8.38
C ASN A 144 4.61 -7.32 -7.37
N TRP A 145 3.35 -7.46 -7.78
CA TRP A 145 2.20 -7.17 -6.92
C TRP A 145 2.17 -8.00 -5.63
N GLN A 146 2.85 -9.15 -5.58
CA GLN A 146 2.97 -9.98 -4.38
C GLN A 146 3.92 -9.38 -3.32
N GLN A 147 4.47 -8.21 -3.56
CA GLN A 147 5.29 -7.48 -2.60
C GLN A 147 4.74 -6.08 -2.43
N LEU A 148 4.57 -5.66 -1.18
CA LEU A 148 4.17 -4.31 -0.85
C LEU A 148 4.94 -3.83 0.38
N CYS A 149 4.97 -2.51 0.57
CA CYS A 149 5.73 -1.84 1.60
C CYS A 149 4.79 -0.96 2.42
N CYS A 150 4.89 -1.07 3.74
CA CYS A 150 4.27 -0.16 4.69
C CYS A 150 5.36 0.63 5.39
N VAL A 151 5.18 1.95 5.44
CA VAL A 151 6.07 2.86 6.17
C VAL A 151 5.30 3.46 7.35
N ASN A 152 5.94 3.49 8.52
CA ASN A 152 5.50 4.29 9.66
C ASN A 152 6.61 5.26 10.07
N GLU A 153 6.43 5.99 11.16
CA GLU A 153 7.39 7.03 11.58
C GLU A 153 8.80 6.51 11.88
N SER A 154 8.95 5.23 12.24
CA SER A 154 10.21 4.67 12.75
C SER A 154 10.69 3.41 12.02
N SER A 155 9.92 2.87 11.08
CA SER A 155 10.23 1.60 10.44
C SER A 155 9.61 1.47 9.05
N VAL A 156 10.27 0.64 8.25
CA VAL A 156 9.80 0.20 6.95
C VAL A 156 9.58 -1.31 7.03
N THR A 157 8.39 -1.76 6.65
CA THR A 157 8.02 -3.17 6.66
C THR A 157 7.70 -3.62 5.24
N ILE A 158 8.41 -4.64 4.76
CA ILE A 158 8.11 -5.29 3.49
C ILE A 158 7.17 -6.45 3.77
N TRP A 159 6.05 -6.48 3.07
CA TRP A 159 5.09 -7.55 3.09
C TRP A 159 5.23 -8.39 1.83
N ARG A 160 5.18 -9.70 1.99
CA ARG A 160 5.10 -10.66 0.88
C ARG A 160 3.74 -11.34 0.95
N ILE A 161 3.02 -11.32 -0.17
CA ILE A 161 1.78 -12.05 -0.36
C ILE A 161 2.16 -13.43 -0.89
N GLU A 162 2.06 -14.44 -0.04
CA GLU A 162 2.25 -15.83 -0.42
C GLU A 162 0.90 -16.40 -0.88
N ARG A 163 0.93 -17.15 -1.99
CA ARG A 163 -0.26 -17.80 -2.57
C ARG A 163 -0.08 -19.31 -2.52
N ASN A 164 -1.05 -20.01 -1.97
CA ASN A 164 -1.15 -21.46 -2.03
C ASN A 164 -2.53 -21.84 -2.61
N ASN A 165 -2.56 -22.25 -3.88
CA ASN A 165 -3.80 -22.44 -4.65
C ASN A 165 -4.69 -21.18 -4.63
N ASP A 166 -5.80 -21.23 -3.90
CA ASP A 166 -6.77 -20.14 -3.78
C ASP A 166 -6.65 -19.38 -2.45
N GLU A 167 -5.72 -19.79 -1.57
CA GLU A 167 -5.45 -19.12 -0.30
C GLU A 167 -4.28 -18.13 -0.43
N TYR A 168 -4.43 -16.96 0.17
CA TYR A 168 -3.41 -15.92 0.21
C TYR A 168 -3.08 -15.57 1.66
N HIS A 169 -1.81 -15.35 1.95
CA HIS A 169 -1.34 -14.99 3.28
C HIS A 169 -0.31 -13.86 3.21
N LEU A 170 -0.35 -12.96 4.19
CA LEU A 170 0.62 -11.88 4.32
C LEU A 170 1.75 -12.32 5.24
N LYS A 171 2.98 -12.25 4.73
CA LYS A 171 4.20 -12.53 5.50
C LYS A 171 5.01 -11.26 5.67
N GLN A 172 5.27 -10.91 6.92
CA GLN A 172 6.06 -9.75 7.27
C GLN A 172 7.56 -10.03 7.13
N ASN A 173 8.28 -9.12 6.48
CA ASN A 173 9.74 -9.06 6.45
C ASN A 173 10.15 -7.64 6.91
N PRO A 174 10.40 -7.43 8.22
CA PRO A 174 10.81 -6.13 8.72
C PRO A 174 12.19 -5.75 8.18
N VAL A 175 12.35 -4.51 7.74
CA VAL A 175 13.63 -3.98 7.25
C VAL A 175 14.34 -3.27 8.40
N LYS A 176 15.59 -3.65 8.68
CA LYS A 176 16.45 -2.89 9.58
C LYS A 176 16.91 -1.63 8.86
N LEU A 177 16.47 -0.48 9.36
CA LEU A 177 16.97 0.81 8.89
C LEU A 177 18.35 1.07 9.49
N PRO A 178 19.26 1.76 8.76
CA PRO A 178 20.55 2.14 9.30
C PRO A 178 20.38 3.10 10.48
N ASP A 179 21.26 2.94 11.47
CA ASP A 179 21.34 3.81 12.64
C ASP A 179 21.71 5.24 12.21
N GLY A 180 21.60 6.22 13.10
CA GLY A 180 22.01 7.62 12.81
C GLY A 180 23.49 7.78 12.40
N GLN A 181 24.31 6.74 12.55
CA GLN A 181 25.71 6.68 12.08
C GLN A 181 25.89 5.95 10.73
N GLY A 182 24.81 5.52 10.07
CA GLY A 182 24.85 4.83 8.79
C GLY A 182 25.23 3.35 8.86
N SER A 183 25.45 2.79 10.06
CA SER A 183 25.65 1.37 10.27
C SER A 183 24.31 0.63 10.24
N VAL A 184 24.27 -0.51 9.55
CA VAL A 184 23.24 -1.53 9.77
C VAL A 184 23.89 -2.58 10.65
N SER A 185 23.28 -2.94 11.79
CA SER A 185 23.79 -4.04 12.63
C SER A 185 24.03 -5.27 11.73
N PRO A 186 25.26 -5.82 11.64
CA PRO A 186 25.51 -6.95 10.76
C PRO A 186 24.58 -8.10 11.18
N HIS A 187 23.80 -8.59 10.22
CA HIS A 187 23.06 -9.83 10.39
C HIS A 187 24.09 -10.95 10.22
N GLU A 188 24.29 -11.77 11.25
CA GLU A 188 25.00 -13.04 11.08
C GLU A 188 24.09 -13.96 10.26
N ASP A 189 24.21 -13.90 8.94
CA ASP A 189 23.58 -14.88 8.07
C ASP A 189 24.24 -16.24 8.34
N LEU A 190 23.43 -17.25 8.68
CA LEU A 190 23.91 -18.62 8.93
C LEU A 190 24.70 -19.20 7.74
N PHE A 191 24.48 -18.64 6.55
CA PHE A 191 25.08 -19.07 5.29
C PHE A 191 26.21 -18.17 4.79
N PHE A 192 26.29 -16.92 5.25
CA PHE A 192 27.28 -15.96 4.77
C PHE A 192 27.93 -15.23 5.94
N PRO A 193 29.26 -15.26 6.06
CA PRO A 193 29.95 -14.47 7.08
C PRO A 193 29.66 -12.99 6.88
N VAL A 194 29.63 -12.24 7.98
CA VAL A 194 29.55 -10.78 7.95
C VAL A 194 30.69 -10.24 7.09
N SER A 195 30.38 -9.44 6.08
CA SER A 195 31.37 -8.74 5.27
C SER A 195 32.10 -7.71 6.13
N ARG A 196 33.28 -8.07 6.64
CA ARG A 196 34.21 -7.14 7.29
C ARG A 196 34.99 -6.40 6.22
N ASN A 197 35.26 -5.10 6.45
CA ASN A 197 36.09 -4.28 5.55
C ASN A 197 37.59 -4.66 5.57
N GLU A 198 38.01 -5.55 6.46
CA GLU A 198 39.40 -5.99 6.61
C GLU A 198 39.48 -7.51 6.65
N ASP A 199 40.42 -8.08 5.88
CA ASP A 199 40.70 -9.52 5.87
C ASP A 199 41.36 -9.93 7.21
N PRO A 200 40.78 -10.86 7.98
CA PRO A 200 41.37 -11.31 9.21
C PRO A 200 42.66 -12.11 8.96
N TYR A 201 43.66 -11.91 9.82
CA TYR A 201 44.99 -12.55 9.74
C TYR A 201 44.93 -14.10 9.80
N HIS A 202 43.81 -14.65 10.27
CA HIS A 202 43.59 -16.08 10.49
C HIS A 202 42.95 -16.80 9.29
N GLY A 203 42.79 -16.12 8.15
CA GLY A 203 42.13 -16.67 6.96
C GLY A 203 40.64 -16.31 6.90
N PRO A 204 39.94 -16.70 5.82
CA PRO A 204 38.55 -16.30 5.60
C PRO A 204 37.63 -16.84 6.70
N ASP A 205 36.73 -15.98 7.19
CA ASP A 205 35.69 -16.40 8.12
C ASP A 205 34.80 -17.45 7.44
N LEU A 206 34.69 -18.64 8.04
CA LEU A 206 33.81 -19.69 7.54
C LEU A 206 32.38 -19.46 8.03
N PRO A 207 31.35 -19.70 7.20
CA PRO A 207 29.97 -19.60 7.66
C PRO A 207 29.70 -20.66 8.73
N VAL A 208 28.80 -20.35 9.67
CA VAL A 208 28.48 -21.22 10.81
C VAL A 208 28.03 -22.61 10.35
N SER A 209 27.36 -22.73 9.20
CA SER A 209 27.00 -24.01 8.57
C SER A 209 28.21 -24.89 8.24
N ALA A 210 29.29 -24.30 7.71
CA ALA A 210 30.53 -25.02 7.39
C ALA A 210 31.29 -25.45 8.65
N ILE A 211 31.20 -24.68 9.73
CA ILE A 211 31.80 -25.01 11.03
C ILE A 211 30.99 -26.11 11.74
N ALA A 212 29.65 -26.06 11.64
CA ALA A 212 28.75 -26.99 12.32
C ALA A 212 28.57 -28.34 11.60
N GLY A 213 29.10 -28.50 10.38
CA GLY A 213 29.04 -29.76 9.64
C GLY A 213 27.65 -30.15 9.13
N LEU A 214 26.73 -29.19 9.00
CA LEU A 214 25.42 -29.42 8.36
C LEU A 214 25.60 -29.44 6.84
N VAL A 215 25.34 -30.60 6.22
CA VAL A 215 25.22 -30.79 4.77
C VAL A 215 23.75 -30.78 4.37
#